data_AF-A0A7X9PFD8-F1
#
_entry.id   AF-A0A7X9PFD8-F1
#
_cell.length_a   1.000
_cell.length_b   1.000
_cell.length_c   1.000
_cell.angle_alpha   90.00
_cell.angle_beta   90.00
_cell.angle_gamma   90.00
#
_symmetry.space_group_name_H-M   'P 1'
#
loop_
_entity.id
_entity.type
_entity.pdbx_description
1 polymer ?
#
loop_
_entity_poly.entity_id
_entity_poly.type
_entity_poly.pdbx_seq_one_letter_code
_entity_poly.pdbx_strand_id
1 'polypeptide(L)'
;LAVTIIYQVLLPKLVVPLLQGSLTVLIPLFLSGLLLTKLSPRLSRLGNFSMAYLVACGAAIAIGGALLGTLFTQVKGAMNSMAPAATASVDQKWTLILEGGFILLGTIASLAYFNFGTRENKNKTGKRPPMVRLFSAVGQFFIAVTLGAVFAGVLTSTITALIERSDFLLTAIKTFLGLG
;
A
#
# COMPACT_ATOMS: atom_id res chain seq x y z
N LEU A 1 5.55 -25.99 -9.59
CA LEU A 1 6.10 -24.71 -10.11
C LEU A 1 6.43 -24.78 -11.60
N ALA A 2 7.34 -25.64 -12.06
CA ALA A 2 7.69 -25.74 -13.49
C ALA A 2 6.49 -26.10 -14.39
N VAL A 3 5.70 -27.11 -14.01
CA VAL A 3 4.47 -27.49 -14.73
C VAL A 3 3.45 -26.33 -14.75
N THR A 4 3.31 -25.62 -13.63
CA THR A 4 2.43 -24.45 -13.49
C THR A 4 2.85 -23.31 -14.43
N ILE A 5 4.16 -23.02 -14.52
CA ILE A 5 4.69 -21.97 -15.40
C ILE A 5 4.47 -22.33 -16.88
N ILE A 6 4.71 -23.58 -17.26
CA ILE A 6 4.54 -24.04 -18.64
C ILE A 6 3.07 -23.94 -19.07
N TYR A 7 2.15 -24.48 -18.26
CA TYR A 7 0.73 -24.56 -18.63
C TYR A 7 -0.05 -23.27 -18.40
N GLN A 8 0.29 -22.46 -17.39
CA GLN A 8 -0.48 -21.26 -17.05
C GLN A 8 0.11 -19.96 -17.59
N VAL A 9 1.38 -19.96 -17.99
CA VAL A 9 2.06 -18.74 -18.46
C VAL A 9 2.59 -18.92 -19.87
N LEU A 10 3.46 -19.91 -20.11
CA LEU A 10 4.19 -20.05 -21.36
C LEU A 10 3.30 -20.45 -22.54
N LEU A 11 2.48 -21.49 -22.38
CA LEU A 11 1.53 -21.93 -23.40
C LEU A 11 0.47 -20.85 -23.73
N PRO A 12 -0.32 -20.34 -22.76
CA PRO A 12 -1.43 -19.46 -23.06
C PRO A 12 -1.00 -18.03 -23.40
N LYS A 13 0.14 -17.53 -22.89
CA LYS A 13 0.57 -16.15 -23.13
C LYS A 13 1.61 -15.99 -24.24
N LEU A 14 2.28 -17.07 -24.64
CA LEU A 14 3.30 -17.04 -25.69
C LEU A 14 2.88 -17.89 -26.89
N VAL A 15 2.69 -19.20 -26.71
CA VAL A 15 2.53 -20.16 -27.83
C VAL A 15 1.18 -20.00 -28.53
N VAL A 16 0.09 -19.98 -27.78
CA VAL A 16 -1.27 -19.84 -28.32
C VAL A 16 -1.45 -18.55 -29.14
N PRO A 17 -1.08 -17.36 -28.62
CA PRO A 17 -1.25 -16.12 -29.39
C PRO A 17 -0.23 -15.94 -30.53
N LEU A 18 0.95 -16.59 -30.49
CA LEU A 18 1.85 -16.67 -31.65
C LEU A 18 1.23 -17.48 -32.79
N LEU A 19 0.61 -18.62 -32.48
CA LEU A 19 -0.07 -19.47 -33.48
C LEU A 19 -1.30 -18.78 -34.08
N GLN A 20 -1.92 -17.87 -33.33
CA GLN A 20 -3.03 -17.03 -33.80
C GLN A 20 -2.58 -15.76 -34.54
N GLY A 21 -1.27 -15.54 -34.72
CA GLY A 21 -0.73 -14.39 -35.47
C GLY A 21 -0.84 -13.04 -34.75
N SER A 22 -1.00 -13.02 -33.41
CA SER A 22 -1.14 -11.77 -32.66
C SER A 22 0.19 -11.03 -32.53
N LEU A 23 0.24 -9.81 -33.07
CA LEU A 23 1.41 -8.93 -33.00
C LEU A 23 1.70 -8.42 -31.57
N THR A 24 0.73 -8.48 -30.66
CA THR A 24 0.88 -8.02 -29.27
C THR A 24 1.93 -8.81 -28.49
N VAL A 25 2.20 -10.06 -28.89
CA VAL A 25 3.21 -10.92 -28.26
C VAL A 25 4.63 -10.57 -28.69
N LEU A 26 4.79 -9.85 -29.80
CA LEU A 26 6.09 -9.51 -30.35
C LEU A 26 6.88 -8.60 -29.40
N ILE A 27 6.20 -7.68 -28.72
CA ILE A 27 6.79 -6.75 -27.75
C ILE A 27 7.39 -7.51 -26.54
N PRO A 28 6.63 -8.34 -25.79
CA PRO A 28 7.20 -9.10 -24.68
C PRO A 28 8.23 -10.14 -25.15
N LEU A 29 8.09 -10.72 -26.34
CA LEU A 29 9.08 -11.65 -26.91
C LEU A 29 10.42 -10.95 -27.18
N PHE A 30 10.37 -9.76 -27.78
CA PHE A 30 11.55 -8.92 -28.04
C PHE A 30 12.23 -8.48 -26.73
N LEU A 31 11.45 -8.03 -25.74
CA LEU A 31 11.96 -7.67 -24.42
C LEU A 31 12.56 -8.88 -23.67
N SER A 32 11.98 -10.07 -23.82
CA SER A 32 12.54 -11.32 -23.29
C SER A 32 13.88 -11.66 -23.96
N GLY A 33 13.97 -11.54 -25.28
CA GLY A 33 15.22 -11.72 -26.03
C GLY A 33 16.30 -10.74 -25.59
N LEU A 34 15.93 -9.47 -25.40
CA LEU A 34 16.81 -8.44 -24.83
C LEU A 34 17.29 -8.80 -23.43
N LEU A 35 16.45 -9.42 -22.60
CA LEU A 35 16.83 -9.89 -21.26
C LEU A 35 17.89 -10.99 -21.29
N LEU A 36 17.83 -11.91 -22.27
CA LEU A 36 18.85 -12.96 -22.44
C LEU A 36 20.24 -12.38 -22.73
N THR A 37 20.33 -11.20 -23.36
CA THR A 37 21.61 -10.52 -23.61
C THR A 37 22.35 -10.14 -22.33
N LYS A 38 21.65 -10.07 -21.19
CA LYS A 38 22.21 -9.80 -19.87
C LYS A 38 23.05 -10.95 -19.30
N LEU A 39 22.94 -12.18 -19.85
CA LEU A 39 23.82 -13.30 -19.51
C LEU A 39 25.27 -13.08 -19.98
N SER A 40 25.49 -12.19 -20.97
CA SER A 40 26.83 -11.89 -21.49
C SER A 40 27.28 -10.49 -21.05
N PRO A 41 28.45 -10.34 -20.39
CA PRO A 41 28.94 -9.05 -19.90
C PRO A 41 29.22 -8.04 -21.04
N ARG A 42 29.43 -8.50 -22.27
CA ARG A 42 29.66 -7.62 -23.44
C ARG A 42 28.38 -7.02 -24.02
N LEU A 43 27.24 -7.71 -23.89
CA LEU A 43 25.95 -7.31 -24.48
C LEU A 43 24.94 -6.79 -23.44
N SER A 44 25.33 -6.78 -22.16
CA SER A 44 24.48 -6.41 -21.02
C SER A 44 23.85 -5.01 -21.12
N ARG A 45 24.40 -4.08 -21.91
CA ARG A 45 23.82 -2.74 -22.07
C ARG A 45 22.44 -2.77 -22.75
N LEU A 46 22.22 -3.71 -23.67
CA LEU A 46 20.94 -3.83 -24.36
C LEU A 46 19.86 -4.40 -23.42
N GLY A 47 20.20 -5.37 -22.58
CA GLY A 47 19.30 -5.93 -21.57
C GLY A 47 18.82 -4.93 -20.50
N ASN A 48 19.49 -3.78 -20.34
CA ASN A 48 19.08 -2.75 -19.39
C ASN A 48 17.70 -2.15 -19.72
N PHE A 49 17.33 -2.05 -20.99
CA PHE A 49 15.99 -1.57 -21.37
C PHE A 49 14.88 -2.49 -20.86
N SER A 50 15.06 -3.80 -21.02
CA SER A 50 14.09 -4.79 -20.54
C SER A 50 14.03 -4.83 -19.01
N MET A 51 15.18 -4.71 -18.34
CA MET A 51 15.22 -4.56 -16.88
C MET A 51 14.53 -3.29 -16.38
N ALA A 52 14.77 -2.15 -17.04
CA ALA A 52 14.13 -0.89 -16.68
C ALA A 52 12.60 -0.99 -16.83
N TYR A 53 12.13 -1.63 -17.90
CA TYR A 53 10.71 -1.91 -18.10
C TYR A 53 10.13 -2.79 -17.00
N LEU A 54 10.78 -3.92 -16.67
CA LEU A 54 10.33 -4.83 -15.61
C LEU A 54 10.27 -4.14 -14.25
N VAL A 55 11.28 -3.34 -13.91
CA VAL A 55 11.33 -2.58 -12.65
C VAL A 55 10.25 -1.51 -12.62
N ALA A 56 10.07 -0.76 -13.71
CA ALA A 56 9.03 0.27 -13.81
C ALA A 56 7.62 -0.34 -13.68
N CYS A 57 7.34 -1.44 -14.38
CA CYS A 57 6.09 -2.17 -14.25
C CYS A 57 5.89 -2.73 -12.84
N GLY A 58 6.92 -3.34 -12.24
CA GLY A 58 6.86 -3.85 -10.87
C GLY A 58 6.57 -2.74 -9.85
N ALA A 59 7.25 -1.60 -9.97
CA ALA A 59 7.01 -0.43 -9.14
C ALA A 59 5.59 0.14 -9.33
N ALA A 60 5.13 0.26 -10.57
CA ALA A 60 3.77 0.73 -10.88
C ALA A 60 2.69 -0.20 -10.30
N ILE A 61 2.87 -1.51 -10.42
CA ILE A 61 1.94 -2.51 -9.86
C ILE A 61 1.96 -2.45 -8.33
N ALA A 62 3.13 -2.35 -7.69
CA ALA A 62 3.24 -2.27 -6.24
C ALA A 62 2.59 -0.99 -5.68
N ILE A 63 2.90 0.17 -6.28
CA ILE A 63 2.34 1.46 -5.90
C ILE A 63 0.83 1.49 -6.19
N GLY A 64 0.41 1.04 -7.37
CA GLY A 64 -1.00 0.97 -7.76
C GLY A 64 -1.80 0.03 -6.87
N GLY A 65 -1.24 -1.15 -6.55
CA GLY A 65 -1.83 -2.10 -5.61
C GLY A 65 -1.94 -1.54 -4.20
N ALA A 66 -0.92 -0.83 -3.72
CA ALA A 66 -0.98 -0.14 -2.43
C ALA A 66 -2.05 0.96 -2.43
N LEU A 67 -2.08 1.83 -3.44
CA LEU A 67 -3.06 2.91 -3.54
C LEU A 67 -4.51 2.39 -3.63
N LEU A 68 -4.78 1.46 -4.55
CA LEU A 68 -6.11 0.91 -4.77
C LEU A 68 -6.54 0.01 -3.60
N GLY A 69 -5.63 -0.81 -3.09
CA GLY A 69 -5.92 -1.73 -2.00
C GLY A 69 -6.10 -1.03 -0.65
N THR A 70 -5.31 0.02 -0.38
CA THR A 70 -5.29 0.67 0.93
C THR A 70 -5.92 2.06 0.90
N LEU A 71 -5.31 3.04 0.23
CA LEU A 71 -5.72 4.45 0.29
C LEU A 71 -7.16 4.64 -0.20
N PHE A 72 -7.53 4.08 -1.35
CA PHE A 72 -8.90 4.19 -1.86
C PHE A 72 -9.92 3.47 -0.96
N THR A 73 -9.58 2.29 -0.45
CA THR A 73 -10.43 1.56 0.50
C THR A 73 -10.62 2.34 1.80
N GLN A 74 -9.56 2.96 2.33
CA GLN A 74 -9.60 3.78 3.53
C GLN A 74 -10.44 5.04 3.33
N VAL A 75 -10.27 5.74 2.22
CA VAL A 75 -11.07 6.93 1.88
C VAL A 75 -12.55 6.56 1.72
N LYS A 76 -12.85 5.48 1.00
CA LYS A 76 -14.23 4.98 0.84
C LYS A 76 -14.84 4.56 2.18
N GLY A 77 -14.06 3.92 3.05
CA GLY A 77 -14.48 3.58 4.41
C GLY A 77 -14.84 4.82 5.23
N ALA A 78 -14.01 5.85 5.19
CA ALA A 78 -14.26 7.12 5.86
C ALA A 78 -15.46 7.89 5.27
N MET A 79 -15.71 7.79 3.96
CA MET A 79 -16.91 8.36 3.34
C MET A 79 -18.18 7.60 3.75
N ASN A 80 -18.10 6.27 3.83
CA ASN A 80 -19.22 5.42 4.22
C ASN A 80 -19.63 5.61 5.68
N SER A 81 -18.68 5.87 6.60
CA SER A 81 -19.01 6.17 7.99
C SER A 81 -19.74 7.51 8.17
N MET A 82 -19.70 8.39 7.16
CA MET A 82 -20.41 9.68 7.14
C MET A 82 -21.77 9.62 6.43
N ALA A 83 -22.06 8.57 5.67
CA ALA A 83 -23.31 8.43 4.93
C ALA A 83 -24.32 7.56 5.72
N PRO A 84 -25.47 8.11 6.18
CA PRO A 84 -26.47 7.31 6.86
C PRO A 84 -27.02 6.25 5.90
N ALA A 85 -26.93 4.97 6.27
CA ALA A 85 -27.58 3.92 5.51
C ALA A 85 -29.09 4.19 5.46
N ALA A 86 -29.68 4.20 4.25
CA ALA A 86 -31.09 4.51 4.06
C ALA A 86 -32.04 3.61 4.87
N THR A 87 -31.55 2.42 5.28
CA THR A 87 -32.25 1.40 6.06
C THR A 87 -31.94 1.42 7.57
N ALA A 88 -31.17 2.39 8.07
CA ALA A 88 -30.81 2.44 9.49
C ALA A 88 -31.99 2.87 10.38
N SER A 89 -32.11 2.25 11.57
CA SER A 89 -33.07 2.66 12.60
C SER A 89 -32.76 4.07 13.13
N VAL A 90 -33.74 4.74 13.75
CA VAL A 90 -33.59 6.14 14.24
C VAL A 90 -32.42 6.28 15.22
N ASP A 91 -32.23 5.31 16.12
CA ASP A 91 -31.11 5.31 17.07
C ASP A 91 -29.75 5.13 16.37
N GLN A 92 -29.69 4.29 15.33
CA GLN A 92 -28.47 4.11 14.53
C GLN A 92 -28.11 5.35 13.70
N LYS A 93 -29.10 6.16 13.31
CA LYS A 93 -28.83 7.43 12.59
C LYS A 93 -28.12 8.44 13.50
N TRP A 94 -28.52 8.54 14.76
CA TRP A 94 -27.87 9.43 15.73
C TRP A 94 -26.42 9.05 16.01
N THR A 95 -26.13 7.76 16.15
CA THR A 95 -24.75 7.29 16.35
C THR A 95 -23.88 7.54 15.12
N LEU A 96 -24.40 7.30 13.91
CA LEU A 96 -23.69 7.59 12.64
C LEU A 96 -23.38 9.08 12.47
N ILE A 97 -24.31 9.97 12.85
CA ILE A 97 -24.09 11.43 12.78
C ILE A 97 -23.01 11.87 13.78
N LEU A 98 -23.03 11.33 15.00
CA LEU A 98 -22.00 11.62 16.01
C LEU A 98 -20.61 11.11 15.58
N GLU A 99 -20.54 9.90 15.04
CA GLU A 99 -19.31 9.30 14.53
C GLU A 99 -18.74 10.10 13.35
N GLY A 100 -19.58 10.43 12.35
CA GLY A 100 -19.20 11.29 11.24
C GLY A 100 -18.76 12.68 11.67
N GLY A 101 -19.42 13.26 12.68
CA GLY A 101 -19.03 14.53 13.30
C GLY A 101 -17.67 14.47 13.99
N PHE A 102 -17.38 13.38 14.69
CA PHE A 102 -16.07 13.15 15.32
C PHE A 102 -14.95 13.00 14.29
N ILE A 103 -15.19 12.26 13.21
CA ILE A 103 -14.23 12.10 12.10
C ILE A 103 -13.98 13.44 11.39
N LEU A 104 -15.02 14.24 11.15
CA LEU A 104 -14.89 15.60 10.60
C LEU A 104 -14.08 16.52 11.52
N LEU A 105 -14.36 16.52 12.82
CA LEU A 105 -13.60 17.32 13.78
C LEU A 105 -12.13 16.88 13.83
N GLY A 106 -11.87 15.58 13.87
CA GLY A 106 -10.50 15.03 13.87
C GLY A 106 -9.73 15.40 12.60
N THR A 107 -10.37 15.31 11.42
CA THR A 107 -9.74 15.71 10.15
C THR A 107 -9.48 17.21 10.08
N ILE A 108 -10.42 18.07 10.47
CA ILE A 108 -10.23 19.53 10.53
C ILE A 108 -9.12 19.88 11.52
N ALA A 109 -9.07 19.27 12.70
CA ALA A 109 -8.01 19.49 13.68
C ALA A 109 -6.63 19.07 13.16
N SER A 110 -6.54 17.92 12.49
CA SER A 110 -5.32 17.43 11.84
C SER A 110 -4.86 18.37 10.71
N LEU A 111 -5.78 18.79 9.83
CA LEU A 111 -5.53 19.79 8.80
C LEU A 111 -5.08 21.12 9.40
N ALA A 112 -5.70 21.59 10.48
CA ALA A 112 -5.31 22.82 11.17
C ALA A 112 -3.89 22.72 11.76
N TYR A 113 -3.50 21.57 12.31
CA TYR A 113 -2.13 21.34 12.78
C TYR A 113 -1.10 21.53 11.66
N PHE A 114 -1.36 20.99 10.46
CA PHE A 114 -0.43 21.10 9.33
C PHE A 114 -0.52 22.43 8.56
N ASN A 115 -1.72 23.01 8.42
CA ASN A 115 -1.98 24.20 7.60
C ASN A 115 -1.48 25.51 8.24
N PHE A 116 -1.30 25.54 9.57
CA PHE A 116 -0.75 26.71 10.27
C PHE A 116 0.75 26.60 10.60
N GLY A 117 1.43 25.57 10.08
CA GLY A 117 2.91 25.50 10.06
C GLY A 117 3.55 26.39 8.99
N THR A 118 2.77 27.19 8.27
CA THR A 118 3.29 28.17 7.32
C THR A 118 3.84 29.39 8.06
N ARG A 119 5.16 29.32 8.26
CA ARG A 119 6.08 30.44 8.48
C ARG A 119 6.15 30.95 9.92
N GLU A 120 6.83 30.17 10.75
CA GLU A 120 7.71 30.74 11.78
C GLU A 120 8.85 31.49 11.06
N ASN A 121 8.51 32.67 10.55
CA ASN A 121 9.50 33.66 10.20
C ASN A 121 10.21 33.98 11.52
N LYS A 122 11.48 33.60 11.62
CA LYS A 122 12.38 33.70 12.79
C LYS A 122 12.52 35.10 13.43
N ASN A 123 11.61 36.04 13.20
CA ASN A 123 11.84 37.43 13.58
C ASN A 123 10.61 38.27 13.97
N LYS A 124 9.45 37.70 14.34
CA LYS A 124 8.39 38.54 14.95
C LYS A 124 7.72 37.89 16.15
N THR A 125 7.89 38.55 17.28
CA THR A 125 7.22 38.47 18.59
C THR A 125 5.71 38.71 18.51
N GLY A 126 5.01 38.07 17.56
CA GLY A 126 3.56 38.08 17.44
C GLY A 126 2.98 36.87 18.16
N LYS A 127 2.38 37.09 19.34
CA LYS A 127 1.64 36.06 20.07
C LYS A 127 0.65 35.37 19.12
N ARG A 128 0.74 34.03 19.03
CA ARG A 128 -0.22 33.19 18.28
C ARG A 128 -1.65 33.50 18.78
N PRO A 129 -2.65 33.66 17.90
CA PRO A 129 -4.04 33.76 18.35
C PRO A 129 -4.39 32.52 19.21
N PRO A 130 -5.08 32.69 20.35
CA PRO A 130 -5.33 31.59 21.30
C PRO A 130 -6.08 30.42 20.66
N MET A 131 -6.93 30.71 19.67
CA MET A 131 -7.70 29.73 18.93
C MET A 131 -6.79 28.80 18.09
N VAL A 132 -5.78 29.34 17.39
CA VAL A 132 -4.84 28.54 16.58
C VAL A 132 -3.97 27.64 17.45
N ARG A 133 -3.58 28.10 18.64
CA ARG A 133 -2.80 27.29 19.60
C ARG A 133 -3.62 26.10 20.14
N LEU A 134 -4.91 26.30 20.40
CA LEU A 134 -5.81 25.25 20.86
C LEU A 134 -6.05 24.20 19.77
N PHE A 135 -6.37 24.62 18.54
CA PHE A 135 -6.57 23.72 17.40
C PHE A 135 -5.29 22.92 17.06
N SER A 136 -4.12 23.54 17.13
CA SER A 136 -2.84 22.85 16.94
C SER A 136 -2.55 21.81 18.03
N ALA A 137 -2.88 22.07 19.29
CA ALA A 137 -2.68 21.10 20.37
C ALA A 137 -3.61 19.88 20.23
N VAL A 138 -4.87 20.10 19.84
CA VAL A 138 -5.84 19.05 19.57
C VAL A 138 -5.40 18.19 18.38
N GLY A 139 -4.95 18.82 17.29
CA GLY A 139 -4.42 18.10 16.13
C GLY A 139 -3.16 17.28 16.47
N GLN A 140 -2.25 17.82 17.30
CA GLN A 140 -1.06 17.09 17.77
C GLN A 140 -1.43 15.84 18.56
N PHE A 141 -2.41 15.93 19.47
CA PHE A 141 -2.91 14.77 20.21
C PHE A 141 -3.49 13.71 19.26
N PHE A 142 -4.31 14.14 18.30
CA PHE A 142 -4.91 13.24 17.32
C PHE A 142 -3.84 12.49 16.50
N ILE A 143 -2.85 13.21 15.98
CA ILE A 143 -1.72 12.63 15.24
C ILE A 143 -0.91 11.67 16.10
N ALA A 144 -0.62 12.01 17.36
CA ALA A 144 0.11 11.15 18.28
C ALA A 144 -0.63 9.81 18.51
N VAL A 145 -1.95 9.87 18.72
CA VAL A 145 -2.78 8.67 18.89
C VAL A 145 -2.83 7.85 17.61
N THR A 146 -3.05 8.48 16.45
CA THR A 146 -3.11 7.76 15.16
C THR A 146 -1.78 7.08 14.82
N LEU A 147 -0.65 7.79 14.98
CA LEU A 147 0.68 7.21 14.75
C LEU A 147 0.99 6.07 15.74
N GLY A 148 0.61 6.24 17.01
CA GLY A 148 0.74 5.19 18.02
C GLY A 148 -0.03 3.92 17.65
N ALA A 149 -1.28 4.06 17.20
CA ALA A 149 -2.11 2.95 16.77
C ALA A 149 -1.54 2.23 15.53
N VAL A 150 -1.10 2.99 14.51
CA VAL A 150 -0.48 2.41 13.31
C VAL A 150 0.81 1.68 13.67
N PHE A 151 1.67 2.27 14.50
CA PHE A 151 2.91 1.65 14.95
C PHE A 151 2.66 0.35 15.71
N ALA A 152 1.69 0.33 16.64
CA ALA A 152 1.29 -0.87 17.36
C ALA A 152 0.74 -1.95 16.41
N GLY A 153 -0.02 -1.57 15.38
CA GLY A 153 -0.51 -2.49 14.35
C GLY A 153 0.62 -3.12 13.54
N VAL A 154 1.58 -2.31 13.10
CA VAL A 154 2.76 -2.79 12.35
C VAL A 154 3.64 -3.71 13.21
N LEU A 155 3.89 -3.33 14.47
CA LEU A 155 4.62 -4.17 15.42
C LEU A 155 3.93 -5.51 15.62
N THR A 156 2.62 -5.50 15.88
CA THR A 156 1.83 -6.72 16.04
C THR A 156 1.92 -7.59 14.80
N SER A 157 1.70 -7.02 13.61
CA SER A 157 1.80 -7.76 12.34
C SER A 157 3.20 -8.35 12.12
N THR A 158 4.25 -7.60 12.46
CA THR A 158 5.64 -8.06 12.31
C THR A 158 5.96 -9.19 13.30
N ILE A 159 5.52 -9.06 14.55
CA ILE A 159 5.68 -10.11 15.57
C ILE A 159 4.90 -11.36 15.17
N THR A 160 3.66 -11.23 14.71
CA THR A 160 2.86 -12.35 14.20
C THR A 160 3.56 -13.05 13.04
N ALA A 161 4.05 -12.29 12.05
CA ALA A 161 4.80 -12.85 10.93
C ALA A 161 6.08 -13.55 11.39
N LEU A 162 6.78 -13.03 12.41
CA LEU A 162 7.97 -13.65 12.97
C LEU A 162 7.64 -14.98 13.68
N ILE A 163 6.53 -15.03 14.42
CA ILE A 163 6.03 -16.25 15.08
C ILE A 163 5.71 -17.30 14.00
N GLU A 164 4.92 -16.95 12.99
CA GLU A 164 4.57 -17.86 11.89
C GLU A 164 5.80 -18.41 11.17
N ARG A 165 6.81 -17.56 10.92
CA ARG A 165 8.06 -17.99 10.27
C ARG A 165 8.90 -18.89 11.18
N SER A 166 8.90 -18.65 12.49
CA SER A 166 9.61 -19.49 13.46
C SER A 166 8.96 -20.85 13.59
N ASP A 167 7.62 -20.92 13.66
CA ASP A 167 6.86 -22.16 13.70
C ASP A 167 7.04 -22.98 12.41
N PHE A 168 7.05 -22.32 11.25
CA PHE A 168 7.36 -22.96 9.98
C PHE A 168 8.76 -23.61 10.00
N LEU A 169 9.79 -22.91 10.49
CA LEU A 169 11.15 -23.44 10.57
C LEU A 169 11.25 -24.61 11.56
N LEU A 170 10.64 -24.48 12.74
CA LEU A 170 10.62 -25.55 13.74
C LEU A 170 9.92 -26.80 13.21
N THR A 171 8.80 -26.62 12.51
CA THR A 171 8.06 -27.73 11.89
C THR A 171 8.89 -28.38 10.79
N ALA A 172 9.51 -27.59 9.90
CA ALA A 172 10.39 -28.11 8.85
C ALA A 172 11.56 -28.91 9.42
N ILE A 173 12.18 -28.44 10.51
CA ILE A 173 13.27 -29.14 11.21
C ILE A 173 12.77 -30.45 11.84
N LYS A 174 11.61 -30.44 12.53
CA LYS A 174 11.03 -31.64 13.14
C LYS A 174 10.68 -32.70 12.08
N THR A 175 10.07 -32.29 10.97
CA THR A 175 9.77 -33.17 9.84
C THR A 175 11.05 -33.72 9.20
N PHE A 176 12.10 -32.90 9.07
CA PHE A 176 13.38 -33.35 8.52
C PHE A 176 14.13 -34.32 9.45
N LEU A 177 14.03 -34.14 10.76
CA LEU A 177 14.60 -35.03 11.78
C LEU A 177 13.76 -36.29 12.05
N GLY A 178 12.61 -36.46 11.39
CA GLY A 178 11.72 -37.61 11.59
C GLY A 178 11.02 -37.63 12.96
N LEU A 179 10.97 -36.49 13.65
CA LEU A 179 10.34 -36.29 14.97
C LEU A 179 8.91 -35.72 14.84
N GLY A 180 8.25 -35.91 13.69
CA GLY A 180 6.93 -35.37 13.37
C GLY A 180 5.99 -36.43 12.80
#